data_AF-A0A3D1F789-F1
#
_entry.id   AF-A0A3D1F789-F1
#
_cell.length_a   1.000
_cell.length_b   1.000
_cell.length_c   1.000
_cell.angle_alpha   90.00
_cell.angle_beta   90.00
_cell.angle_gamma   90.00
#
_symmetry.space_group_name_H-M   'P 1'
#
loop_
_entity.id
_entity.type
_entity.pdbx_description
1 polymer ?
#
loop_
_entity_poly.entity_id
_entity_poly.type
_entity_poly.pdbx_seq_one_letter_code
_entity_poly.pdbx_strand_id
1 'polypeptide(L)'
;MTLFFLLGLLLQKRLVFSGISFLLSLSVQVGALGFPFVSYACAKDRRKFLFFLVILLLCVPFVYKTLLHRIAVFGLSGQTEIWPTVGRIASVSRVVAYYLALALFPLKLGWYHAIGFDYDKSLEQYNLMAFVSMAVIVMLIMCAFRYRHSARAFFLGILWVFITLVPCVNIINTNSLVAERYLYLPLAGFCLALGALLDKAPLKVTIAIVSFIFFFFFFRTMVRNQDYKNEFTLYYANTVAFPGTYMSHNSLGGAYANLGKHDLAAEEFKRTIALNPSYAGAYYNLANTYVALGRLDEAYEHYQKALSIAPEFDLAKKNFEALERFRKQQGNHEAFRF
;
A
#
# COMPACT_ATOMS: atom_id res chain seq x y z
N MET A 1 3.85 19.25 7.28
CA MET A 1 2.50 19.31 6.70
C MET A 1 1.41 19.21 7.78
N THR A 2 1.21 18.04 8.38
CA THR A 2 0.16 17.74 9.39
C THR A 2 0.23 18.59 10.68
N LEU A 3 1.44 19.00 11.08
CA LEU A 3 1.67 19.83 12.28
C LEU A 3 1.15 21.27 12.13
N PHE A 4 1.37 21.87 10.96
CA PHE A 4 0.90 23.23 10.68
C PHE A 4 -0.62 23.29 10.54
N PHE A 5 -1.23 22.20 10.08
CA PHE A 5 -2.68 21.98 10.14
C PHE A 5 -3.20 21.97 11.59
N LEU A 6 -2.55 21.20 12.49
CA LEU A 6 -2.91 21.16 13.91
C LEU A 6 -2.69 22.52 14.62
N LEU A 7 -1.54 23.18 14.40
CA LEU A 7 -1.24 24.50 14.97
C LEU A 7 -2.19 25.60 14.46
N GLY A 8 -2.57 25.54 13.18
CA GLY A 8 -3.52 26.49 12.57
C GLY A 8 -4.94 26.36 13.11
N LEU A 9 -5.39 25.16 13.47
CA LEU A 9 -6.67 24.95 14.17
C LEU A 9 -6.67 25.58 15.58
N LEU A 10 -5.51 25.59 16.25
CA LEU A 10 -5.37 25.95 17.66
C LEU A 10 -5.26 27.46 17.94
N LEU A 11 -4.64 28.25 17.07
CA LEU A 11 -4.19 29.61 17.44
C LEU A 11 -5.13 30.78 17.12
N GLN A 12 -6.38 30.56 16.68
CA GLN A 12 -7.31 31.59 16.14
C GLN A 12 -6.76 32.44 14.96
N LYS A 13 -5.44 32.57 14.76
CA LYS A 13 -4.75 33.09 13.57
C LYS A 13 -4.68 32.04 12.46
N ARG A 14 -5.87 31.59 12.03
CA ARG A 14 -6.09 30.42 11.17
C ARG A 14 -5.55 30.59 9.74
N LEU A 15 -5.43 31.82 9.24
CA LEU A 15 -4.99 32.09 7.86
C LEU A 15 -3.47 31.99 7.65
N VAL A 16 -2.67 32.44 8.63
CA VAL A 16 -1.21 32.57 8.45
C VAL A 16 -0.53 31.20 8.45
N PHE A 17 -0.87 30.35 9.42
CA PHE A 17 -0.35 28.98 9.47
C PHE A 17 -0.91 28.08 8.36
N SER A 18 -2.13 28.38 7.88
CA SER A 18 -2.70 27.75 6.67
C SER A 18 -1.92 28.14 5.43
N GLY A 19 -1.60 29.42 5.25
CA GLY A 19 -0.78 29.91 4.15
C GLY A 19 0.60 29.26 4.12
N ILE A 20 1.26 29.13 5.29
CA ILE A 20 2.54 28.43 5.41
C ILE A 20 2.40 26.93 5.11
N SER A 21 1.36 26.27 5.61
CA SER A 21 1.09 24.86 5.27
C SER A 21 0.77 24.64 3.80
N PHE A 22 0.06 25.57 3.16
CA PHE A 22 -0.27 25.56 1.75
C PHE A 22 0.97 25.79 0.89
N LEU A 23 1.80 26.79 1.21
CA LEU A 23 3.07 27.06 0.53
C LEU A 23 4.06 25.90 0.67
N LEU A 24 4.19 25.34 1.86
CA LEU A 24 5.00 24.14 2.07
C LEU A 24 4.40 22.92 1.30
N SER A 25 3.08 22.85 1.10
CA SER A 25 2.46 21.75 0.34
C SER A 25 2.71 21.88 -1.17
N LEU A 26 2.82 23.12 -1.67
CA LEU A 26 3.22 23.43 -3.04
C LEU A 26 4.69 23.06 -3.31
N SER A 27 5.54 23.01 -2.27
CA SER A 27 6.93 22.56 -2.39
C SER A 27 7.12 21.04 -2.40
N VAL A 28 6.04 20.26 -2.23
CA VAL A 28 6.06 18.80 -2.30
C VAL A 28 5.35 18.36 -3.58
N GLN A 29 5.91 17.38 -4.28
CA GLN A 29 5.43 16.88 -5.59
C GLN A 29 4.00 16.29 -5.57
N VAL A 30 3.37 16.18 -4.40
CA VAL A 30 2.02 15.66 -4.20
C VAL A 30 1.13 16.78 -3.68
N GLY A 31 0.35 17.36 -4.58
CA GLY A 31 -0.63 18.41 -4.30
C GLY A 31 -1.73 17.92 -3.36
N ALA A 32 -1.49 18.00 -2.06
CA ALA A 32 -2.50 17.80 -1.04
C ALA A 32 -2.23 18.83 0.03
N LEU A 33 -3.20 19.73 0.31
CA LEU A 33 -3.49 20.34 1.63
C LEU A 33 -4.29 21.65 1.63
N GLY A 34 -4.94 22.04 0.52
CA GLY A 34 -5.96 23.12 0.57
C GLY A 34 -7.30 22.70 1.20
N PHE A 35 -7.61 21.40 1.22
CA PHE A 35 -8.97 20.88 1.47
C PHE A 35 -9.42 20.86 2.95
N PRO A 36 -8.59 20.44 3.94
CA PRO A 36 -9.10 20.28 5.29
C PRO A 36 -9.36 21.63 6.01
N PHE A 37 -8.72 22.73 5.60
CA PHE A 37 -9.00 24.08 6.10
C PHE A 37 -10.40 24.59 5.74
N VAL A 38 -10.83 24.40 4.49
CA VAL A 38 -12.19 24.76 4.04
C VAL A 38 -13.21 23.91 4.79
N SER A 39 -12.93 22.63 4.98
CA SER A 39 -13.85 21.68 5.61
C SER A 39 -14.12 21.96 7.10
N TYR A 40 -13.09 22.31 7.91
CA TYR A 40 -13.29 22.62 9.34
C TYR A 40 -14.01 23.96 9.56
N ALA A 41 -13.65 24.99 8.80
CA ALA A 41 -14.31 26.29 8.87
C ALA A 41 -15.78 26.20 8.41
N CYS A 42 -16.06 25.41 7.37
CA CYS A 42 -17.42 25.12 6.92
C CYS A 42 -18.22 24.26 7.92
N ALA A 43 -17.57 23.40 8.71
CA ALA A 43 -18.26 22.54 9.68
C ALA A 43 -18.86 23.30 10.89
N LYS A 44 -18.33 24.48 11.26
CA LYS A 44 -18.90 25.30 12.35
C LYS A 44 -20.18 26.06 11.93
N ASP A 45 -20.37 26.33 10.65
CA ASP A 45 -21.55 27.05 10.12
C ASP A 45 -22.48 26.08 9.35
N ARG A 46 -23.77 26.02 9.72
CA ARG A 46 -24.72 25.05 9.15
C ARG A 46 -24.91 25.24 7.63
N ARG A 47 -24.90 26.47 7.12
CA ARG A 47 -25.09 26.74 5.68
C ARG A 47 -23.86 26.34 4.88
N LYS A 48 -22.67 26.70 5.39
CA LYS A 48 -21.39 26.31 4.79
C LYS A 48 -21.16 24.79 4.85
N PHE A 49 -21.66 24.13 5.91
CA PHE A 49 -21.66 22.68 6.04
C PHE A 49 -22.48 21.99 4.96
N LEU A 50 -23.73 22.44 4.72
CA LEU A 50 -24.58 21.89 3.67
C LEU A 50 -23.97 22.11 2.28
N PHE A 51 -23.43 23.30 2.02
CA PHE A 51 -22.74 23.62 0.77
C PHE A 51 -21.53 22.70 0.51
N PHE A 52 -20.71 22.47 1.54
CA PHE A 52 -19.57 21.56 1.44
C PHE A 52 -20.00 20.10 1.19
N LEU A 53 -21.05 19.63 1.86
CA LEU A 53 -21.60 18.29 1.65
C LEU A 53 -22.07 18.09 0.19
N VAL A 54 -22.71 19.12 -0.39
CA VAL A 54 -23.15 19.11 -1.78
C VAL A 54 -21.95 19.06 -2.74
N ILE A 55 -20.91 19.88 -2.54
CA ILE A 55 -19.68 19.81 -3.34
C ILE A 55 -19.05 18.42 -3.26
N LEU A 56 -18.97 17.85 -2.06
CA LEU A 56 -18.41 16.52 -1.84
C LEU A 56 -19.17 15.44 -2.61
N LEU A 57 -20.50 15.48 -2.57
CA LEU A 57 -21.37 14.59 -3.33
C LEU A 57 -21.24 14.81 -4.85
N LEU A 58 -21.06 16.06 -5.31
CA LEU A 58 -20.83 16.40 -6.71
C LEU A 58 -19.44 15.96 -7.22
N CYS A 59 -18.46 15.75 -6.35
CA CYS A 59 -17.16 15.19 -6.71
C CYS A 59 -17.19 13.67 -6.92
N VAL A 60 -18.17 12.96 -6.35
CA VAL A 60 -18.29 11.48 -6.44
C VAL A 60 -18.34 10.99 -7.90
N PRO A 61 -19.14 11.58 -8.82
CA PRO A 61 -19.15 11.18 -10.23
C PRO A 61 -17.82 11.42 -10.95
N PHE A 62 -17.09 12.49 -10.61
CA PHE A 62 -15.77 12.78 -11.20
C PHE A 62 -14.72 11.77 -10.73
N VAL A 63 -14.73 11.43 -9.43
CA VAL A 63 -13.88 10.38 -8.86
C VAL A 63 -14.22 9.03 -9.50
N TYR A 64 -15.51 8.71 -9.62
CA TYR A 64 -16.01 7.50 -10.28
C TYR A 64 -15.60 7.40 -11.76
N LYS A 65 -15.72 8.50 -12.53
CA LYS A 65 -15.28 8.55 -13.93
C LYS A 65 -13.77 8.39 -14.08
N THR A 66 -12.99 9.02 -13.21
CA THR A 66 -11.52 8.88 -13.19
C THR A 66 -11.10 7.46 -12.83
N LEU A 67 -11.83 6.82 -11.91
CA LEU A 67 -11.67 5.41 -11.54
C LEU A 67 -11.99 4.49 -12.73
N LEU A 68 -13.13 4.68 -13.40
CA LEU A 68 -13.50 3.93 -14.61
C LEU A 68 -12.47 4.10 -15.73
N HIS A 69 -11.96 5.32 -15.92
CA HIS A 69 -10.92 5.58 -16.91
C HIS A 69 -9.60 4.86 -16.57
N ARG A 70 -9.20 4.81 -15.29
CA ARG A 70 -8.04 4.02 -14.87
C ARG A 70 -8.25 2.53 -15.09
N ILE A 71 -9.45 2.01 -14.84
CA ILE A 71 -9.82 0.61 -15.12
C ILE A 71 -9.72 0.32 -16.62
N ALA A 72 -10.15 1.26 -17.48
CA ALA A 72 -10.12 1.12 -18.93
C ALA A 72 -8.70 1.26 -19.52
N VAL A 73 -7.87 2.17 -18.99
CA VAL A 73 -6.53 2.49 -19.52
C VAL A 73 -5.46 1.54 -18.98
N PHE A 74 -5.49 1.21 -17.69
CA PHE A 74 -4.58 0.24 -17.07
C PHE A 74 -5.19 -1.16 -17.10
N GLY A 75 -5.85 -1.52 -18.21
CA GLY A 75 -6.59 -2.76 -18.40
C GLY A 75 -6.01 -3.89 -17.55
N LEU A 76 -6.88 -4.51 -16.75
CA LEU A 76 -6.61 -5.68 -15.92
C LEU A 76 -6.27 -6.90 -16.79
N SER A 77 -5.28 -6.79 -17.68
CA SER A 77 -4.84 -7.78 -18.66
C SER A 77 -3.74 -8.69 -18.13
N GLY A 78 -3.47 -8.65 -16.83
CA GLY A 78 -2.79 -9.73 -16.12
C GLY A 78 -3.86 -10.52 -15.39
N GLN A 79 -3.93 -11.83 -15.60
CA GLN A 79 -4.96 -12.74 -15.09
C GLN A 79 -5.48 -12.32 -13.72
N THR A 80 -6.63 -11.63 -13.70
CA THR A 80 -7.29 -11.30 -12.45
C THR A 80 -7.99 -12.55 -11.99
N GLU A 81 -7.50 -13.15 -10.91
CA GLU A 81 -8.32 -14.01 -10.09
C GLU A 81 -9.61 -13.24 -9.77
N ILE A 82 -10.74 -13.70 -10.31
CA ILE A 82 -12.04 -13.11 -10.03
C ILE A 82 -12.45 -13.59 -8.64
N TRP A 83 -12.12 -12.82 -7.62
CA TRP A 83 -12.40 -13.20 -6.23
C TRP A 83 -13.91 -13.26 -5.93
N PRO A 84 -14.39 -14.27 -5.18
CA PRO A 84 -15.80 -14.36 -4.77
C PRO A 84 -16.28 -13.10 -4.04
N THR A 85 -17.48 -12.62 -4.37
CA THR A 85 -18.06 -11.36 -3.84
C THR A 85 -18.11 -11.32 -2.31
N VAL A 86 -18.39 -12.46 -1.67
CA VAL A 86 -18.48 -12.53 -0.20
C VAL A 86 -17.10 -12.37 0.45
N GLY A 87 -16.07 -13.01 -0.10
CA GLY A 87 -14.70 -12.86 0.40
C GLY A 87 -14.14 -11.45 0.22
N ARG A 88 -14.53 -10.78 -0.87
CA ARG A 88 -14.23 -9.36 -1.09
C ARG A 88 -14.83 -8.47 0.00
N ILE A 89 -16.13 -8.61 0.29
CA ILE A 89 -16.81 -7.79 1.32
C ILE A 89 -16.21 -8.04 2.71
N ALA A 90 -15.93 -9.30 3.06
CA ALA A 90 -15.31 -9.64 4.34
C ALA A 90 -13.87 -9.10 4.46
N SER A 91 -13.14 -8.96 3.34
CA SER A 91 -11.82 -8.34 3.32
C SER A 91 -11.86 -6.82 3.50
N VAL A 92 -12.92 -6.14 3.05
CA VAL A 92 -13.06 -4.67 3.15
C VAL A 92 -12.95 -4.20 4.61
N SER A 93 -13.66 -4.85 5.55
CA SER A 93 -13.62 -4.43 6.96
C SER A 93 -12.22 -4.57 7.57
N ARG A 94 -11.48 -5.63 7.21
CA ARG A 94 -10.09 -5.85 7.63
C ARG A 94 -9.14 -4.83 7.00
N VAL A 95 -9.29 -4.55 5.71
CA VAL A 95 -8.48 -3.54 5.00
C VAL A 95 -8.70 -2.17 5.63
N VAL A 96 -9.95 -1.79 5.89
CA VAL A 96 -10.26 -0.53 6.57
C VAL A 96 -9.64 -0.50 7.96
N ALA A 97 -9.85 -1.52 8.80
CA ALA A 97 -9.24 -1.56 10.13
C ALA A 97 -7.72 -1.51 10.10
N TYR A 98 -7.08 -2.17 9.12
CA TYR A 98 -5.64 -2.08 8.92
C TYR A 98 -5.20 -0.66 8.55
N TYR A 99 -5.94 0.03 7.68
CA TYR A 99 -5.68 1.45 7.39
C TYR A 99 -5.87 2.35 8.61
N LEU A 100 -6.93 2.11 9.42
CA LEU A 100 -7.13 2.86 10.67
C LEU A 100 -5.96 2.63 11.64
N ALA A 101 -5.48 1.38 11.75
CA ALA A 101 -4.33 1.04 12.58
C ALA A 101 -3.05 1.71 12.06
N LEU A 102 -2.77 1.65 10.75
CA LEU A 102 -1.62 2.31 10.15
C LEU A 102 -1.65 3.83 10.30
N ALA A 103 -2.83 4.45 10.23
CA ALA A 103 -2.99 5.89 10.38
C ALA A 103 -2.69 6.37 11.81
N LEU A 104 -2.92 5.54 12.83
CA LEU A 104 -2.66 5.86 14.23
C LEU A 104 -1.28 5.38 14.69
N PHE A 105 -0.88 4.20 14.23
CA PHE A 105 0.31 3.47 14.65
C PHE A 105 1.03 2.87 13.42
N PRO A 106 1.80 3.67 12.66
CA PRO A 106 2.55 3.23 11.48
C PRO A 106 3.80 2.42 11.88
N LEU A 107 3.60 1.30 12.59
CA LEU A 107 4.66 0.46 13.14
C LEU A 107 5.21 -0.52 12.11
N LYS A 108 4.31 -1.12 11.31
CA LYS A 108 4.65 -2.13 10.31
C LYS A 108 4.43 -1.58 8.91
N LEU A 109 5.45 -0.91 8.40
CA LEU A 109 5.45 -0.29 7.07
C LEU A 109 6.19 -1.18 6.08
N GLY A 110 5.78 -1.13 4.81
CA GLY A 110 6.28 -1.93 3.70
C GLY A 110 5.89 -1.33 2.36
N TRP A 111 6.76 -1.51 1.38
CA TRP A 111 6.47 -1.20 -0.02
C TRP A 111 5.30 -2.03 -0.55
N TYR A 112 5.22 -3.31 -0.18
CA TYR A 112 4.13 -4.21 -0.52
C TYR A 112 3.68 -4.98 0.72
N HIS A 113 2.38 -4.98 1.00
CA HIS A 113 1.82 -5.69 2.15
C HIS A 113 1.23 -7.03 1.69
N ALA A 114 1.86 -8.14 2.05
CA ALA A 114 1.15 -9.42 2.11
C ALA A 114 0.25 -9.40 3.33
N ILE A 115 -0.93 -8.81 3.19
CA ILE A 115 -2.01 -9.17 4.07
C ILE A 115 -2.45 -10.53 3.54
N GLY A 116 -2.19 -11.59 4.30
CA GLY A 116 -2.59 -12.97 4.01
C GLY A 116 -4.10 -13.11 3.94
N PHE A 117 -4.69 -12.48 2.93
CA PHE A 117 -6.00 -12.78 2.44
C PHE A 117 -5.80 -14.01 1.55
N ASP A 118 -5.65 -15.17 2.18
CA ASP A 118 -5.83 -16.43 1.49
C ASP A 118 -7.31 -16.46 1.05
N TYR A 119 -7.57 -16.04 -0.18
CA TYR A 119 -8.93 -15.99 -0.73
C TYR A 119 -9.50 -17.38 -1.05
N ASP A 120 -8.64 -18.40 -1.08
CA ASP A 120 -9.00 -19.82 -1.20
C ASP A 120 -9.51 -20.44 0.11
N LYS A 121 -9.45 -19.70 1.21
CA LYS A 121 -9.91 -20.17 2.52
C LYS A 121 -11.41 -19.89 2.71
N SER A 122 -12.13 -20.91 3.17
CA SER A 122 -13.59 -20.91 3.35
C SER A 122 -14.07 -19.79 4.30
N LEU A 123 -15.37 -19.47 4.26
CA LEU A 123 -15.98 -18.43 5.11
C LEU A 123 -15.69 -18.64 6.63
N GLU A 124 -15.43 -19.88 7.03
CA GLU A 124 -15.12 -20.28 8.41
C GLU A 124 -13.71 -19.87 8.88
N GLN A 125 -12.79 -19.57 7.96
CA GLN A 125 -11.43 -19.10 8.26
C GLN A 125 -11.31 -17.57 8.29
N TYR A 126 -12.41 -16.83 8.12
CA TYR A 126 -12.43 -15.39 8.39
C TYR A 126 -12.39 -15.16 9.90
N ASN A 127 -11.18 -14.85 10.38
CA ASN A 127 -10.87 -14.62 11.79
C ASN A 127 -11.84 -13.63 12.45
N LEU A 128 -12.14 -13.85 13.73
CA LEU A 128 -12.81 -12.93 14.69
C LEU A 128 -12.47 -11.44 14.43
N MET A 129 -11.23 -11.16 14.05
CA MET A 129 -10.74 -9.82 13.69
C MET A 129 -11.57 -9.12 12.60
N ALA A 130 -12.10 -9.83 11.60
CA ALA A 130 -12.94 -9.27 10.54
C ALA A 130 -14.30 -8.79 11.09
N PHE A 131 -14.91 -9.60 11.96
CA PHE A 131 -16.17 -9.28 12.62
C PHE A 131 -16.00 -8.15 13.64
N VAL A 132 -14.92 -8.19 14.44
CA VAL A 132 -14.54 -7.11 15.35
C VAL A 132 -14.31 -5.81 14.59
N SER A 133 -13.58 -5.85 13.47
CA SER A 133 -13.34 -4.69 12.61
C SER A 133 -14.64 -4.12 12.05
N MET A 134 -15.55 -4.98 11.58
CA MET A 134 -16.86 -4.56 11.10
C MET A 134 -17.69 -3.91 12.21
N ALA A 135 -17.73 -4.51 13.39
CA ALA A 135 -18.46 -3.97 14.54
C ALA A 135 -17.92 -2.61 14.98
N VAL A 136 -16.59 -2.44 15.00
CA VAL A 136 -15.94 -1.15 15.32
C VAL A 136 -16.26 -0.10 14.26
N ILE A 137 -16.23 -0.44 12.97
CA ILE A 137 -16.59 0.47 11.88
C ILE A 137 -18.05 0.92 12.01
N VAL A 138 -18.98 -0.03 12.23
CA VAL A 138 -20.40 0.28 12.43
C VAL A 138 -20.59 1.15 13.66
N MET A 139 -19.93 0.84 14.78
CA MET A 139 -19.97 1.66 16.00
C MET A 139 -19.48 3.09 15.74
N LEU A 140 -18.35 3.26 15.04
CA LEU A 140 -17.83 4.58 14.68
C LEU A 140 -18.83 5.36 13.80
N ILE A 141 -19.45 4.71 12.82
CA ILE A 141 -20.48 5.32 11.97
C ILE A 141 -21.71 5.70 12.79
N MET A 142 -22.19 4.82 13.67
CA MET A 142 -23.34 5.07 14.54
C MET A 142 -23.07 6.22 15.51
N CYS A 143 -21.91 6.24 16.18
CA CYS A 143 -21.48 7.34 17.03
C CYS A 143 -21.41 8.65 16.25
N ALA A 144 -20.76 8.63 15.08
CA ALA A 144 -20.66 9.80 14.21
C ALA A 144 -22.07 10.30 13.83
N PHE A 145 -22.98 9.42 13.44
CA PHE A 145 -24.36 9.78 13.06
C PHE A 145 -25.18 10.29 14.25
N ARG A 146 -25.03 9.70 15.44
CA ARG A 146 -25.67 10.11 16.70
C ARG A 146 -25.30 11.54 17.09
N TYR A 147 -24.02 11.89 16.95
CA TYR A 147 -23.48 13.19 17.35
C TYR A 147 -23.34 14.19 16.18
N ARG A 148 -23.84 13.87 14.99
CA ARG A 148 -23.69 14.66 13.76
C ARG A 148 -24.07 16.14 13.91
N HIS A 149 -25.02 16.47 14.78
CA HIS A 149 -25.47 17.85 14.99
C HIS A 149 -24.64 18.62 16.02
N SER A 150 -24.05 17.91 17.01
CA SER A 150 -23.26 18.49 18.11
C SER A 150 -21.75 18.55 17.80
N ALA A 151 -21.24 17.57 17.05
CA ALA A 151 -19.83 17.41 16.71
C ALA A 151 -19.62 17.30 15.19
N ARG A 152 -20.11 18.30 14.43
CA ARG A 152 -20.09 18.30 12.95
C ARG A 152 -18.70 18.08 12.35
N ALA A 153 -17.68 18.72 12.91
CA ALA A 153 -16.30 18.58 12.44
C ALA A 153 -15.74 17.16 12.67
N PHE A 154 -16.09 16.54 13.81
CA PHE A 154 -15.74 15.16 14.10
C PHE A 154 -16.43 14.20 13.13
N PHE A 155 -17.74 14.35 12.94
CA PHE A 155 -18.53 13.56 11.99
C PHE A 155 -17.95 13.66 10.57
N LEU A 156 -17.64 14.88 10.11
CA LEU A 156 -17.06 15.12 8.79
C LEU A 156 -15.70 14.43 8.64
N GLY A 157 -14.84 14.51 9.68
CA GLY A 157 -13.54 13.86 9.70
C GLY A 157 -13.66 12.34 9.54
N ILE A 158 -14.54 11.70 10.31
CA ILE A 158 -14.79 10.25 10.22
C ILE A 158 -15.38 9.89 8.85
N LEU A 159 -16.40 10.61 8.38
CA LEU A 159 -17.02 10.37 7.09
C LEU A 159 -16.01 10.48 5.94
N TRP A 160 -15.11 11.48 6.01
CA TRP A 160 -14.05 11.69 5.04
C TRP A 160 -13.08 10.49 4.97
N VAL A 161 -12.67 9.93 6.11
CA VAL A 161 -11.82 8.73 6.16
C VAL A 161 -12.46 7.60 5.36
N PHE A 162 -13.73 7.29 5.62
CA PHE A 162 -14.40 6.19 4.93
C PHE A 162 -14.61 6.48 3.43
N ILE A 163 -15.10 7.66 3.06
CA ILE A 163 -15.33 8.04 1.65
C ILE A 163 -14.03 7.96 0.83
N THR A 164 -12.91 8.43 1.40
CA THR A 164 -11.62 8.43 0.69
C THR A 164 -10.95 7.05 0.65
N LEU A 165 -11.32 6.15 1.54
CA LEU A 165 -10.88 4.76 1.50
C LEU A 165 -11.69 3.90 0.51
N VAL A 166 -12.94 4.24 0.21
CA VAL A 166 -13.82 3.46 -0.72
C VAL A 166 -13.12 3.05 -2.03
N PRO A 167 -12.40 3.94 -2.75
CA PRO A 167 -11.70 3.55 -3.97
C PRO A 167 -10.56 2.55 -3.78
N CYS A 168 -10.03 2.45 -2.55
CA CYS A 168 -8.81 1.74 -2.22
C CYS A 168 -9.04 0.45 -1.42
N VAL A 169 -10.25 0.21 -0.92
CA VAL A 169 -10.62 -0.97 -0.11
C VAL A 169 -11.02 -2.18 -0.95
N ASN A 170 -10.62 -2.21 -2.23
CA ASN A 170 -10.78 -3.36 -3.12
C ASN A 170 -12.24 -3.81 -3.34
N ILE A 171 -13.19 -2.86 -3.26
CA ILE A 171 -14.55 -3.05 -3.80
C ILE A 171 -14.47 -3.28 -5.31
N ILE A 172 -13.53 -2.60 -5.96
CA ILE A 172 -13.11 -2.78 -7.34
C ILE A 172 -11.81 -3.58 -7.29
N ASN A 173 -11.71 -4.63 -8.12
CA ASN A 173 -10.54 -5.52 -8.11
C ASN A 173 -9.26 -4.74 -8.42
N THR A 174 -8.39 -4.59 -7.43
CA THR A 174 -7.09 -3.93 -7.55
C THR A 174 -6.00 -4.92 -7.19
N ASN A 175 -4.94 -4.97 -8.00
CA ASN A 175 -3.80 -5.89 -7.82
C ASN A 175 -3.01 -5.66 -6.51
N SER A 176 -3.36 -4.64 -5.71
CA SER A 176 -2.70 -4.25 -4.46
C SER A 176 -3.73 -3.79 -3.44
N LEU A 177 -4.12 -4.69 -2.54
CA LEU A 177 -5.12 -4.48 -1.49
C LEU A 177 -4.76 -3.35 -0.53
N VAL A 178 -3.49 -3.30 -0.11
CA VAL A 178 -3.00 -2.22 0.73
C VAL A 178 -1.75 -1.58 0.18
N ALA A 179 -1.78 -0.26 0.14
CA ALA A 179 -0.62 0.57 -0.12
C ALA A 179 -0.67 1.83 0.76
N GLU A 180 0.45 2.15 1.39
CA GLU A 180 0.57 3.28 2.32
C GLU A 180 0.16 4.62 1.68
N ARG A 181 0.46 4.78 0.39
CA ARG A 181 0.07 5.96 -0.41
C ARG A 181 -1.43 6.22 -0.45
N TYR A 182 -2.28 5.23 -0.15
CA TYR A 182 -3.73 5.42 -0.12
C TYR A 182 -4.19 6.16 1.15
N LEU A 183 -3.33 6.30 2.18
CA LEU A 183 -3.66 7.02 3.42
C LEU A 183 -3.54 8.55 3.32
N TYR A 184 -2.97 9.12 2.25
CA TYR A 184 -2.77 10.57 2.17
C TYR A 184 -4.07 11.37 2.31
N LEU A 185 -5.15 10.95 1.64
CA LEU A 185 -6.45 11.61 1.73
C LEU A 185 -7.20 11.26 3.04
N PRO A 186 -7.29 9.99 3.47
CA PRO A 186 -7.88 9.62 4.75
C PRO A 186 -7.29 10.36 5.95
N LEU A 187 -5.96 10.57 6.00
CA LEU A 187 -5.29 11.26 7.10
C LEU A 187 -5.83 12.68 7.35
N ALA A 188 -6.32 13.38 6.32
CA ALA A 188 -6.98 14.67 6.51
C ALA A 188 -8.24 14.55 7.39
N GLY A 189 -9.02 13.48 7.21
CA GLY A 189 -10.20 13.18 8.02
C GLY A 189 -9.86 12.88 9.48
N PHE A 190 -8.78 12.12 9.72
CA PHE A 190 -8.26 11.88 11.07
C PHE A 190 -7.86 13.18 11.77
N CYS A 191 -7.15 14.07 11.07
CA CYS A 191 -6.72 15.33 11.65
C CYS A 191 -7.91 16.24 11.98
N LEU A 192 -8.96 16.24 11.14
CA LEU A 192 -10.21 16.95 11.42
C LEU A 192 -10.93 16.39 12.65
N ALA A 193 -11.03 15.06 12.75
CA ALA A 193 -11.65 14.39 13.89
C ALA A 193 -10.88 14.69 15.19
N LEU A 194 -9.56 14.57 15.17
CA LEU A 194 -8.70 14.89 16.31
C LEU A 194 -8.79 16.36 16.71
N GLY A 195 -8.75 17.28 15.73
CA GLY A 195 -8.91 18.71 15.97
C GLY A 195 -10.27 19.05 16.61
N ALA A 196 -11.35 18.36 16.21
CA ALA A 196 -12.66 18.54 16.81
C ALA A 196 -12.73 18.02 18.27
N LEU A 197 -12.02 16.93 18.59
CA LEU A 197 -11.91 16.42 19.96
C LEU A 197 -11.12 17.38 20.86
N LEU A 198 -10.05 17.97 20.32
CA LEU A 198 -9.15 18.86 21.06
C LEU A 198 -9.66 20.32 21.16
N ASP A 199 -10.68 20.71 20.41
CA ASP A 199 -11.23 22.10 20.40
C ASP A 199 -11.68 22.56 21.79
N LYS A 200 -12.07 21.63 22.67
CA LYS A 200 -12.49 21.90 24.05
C LYS A 200 -11.43 21.56 25.10
N ALA A 201 -10.28 21.02 24.70
CA ALA A 201 -9.23 20.61 25.62
C ALA A 201 -8.38 21.82 26.06
N PRO A 202 -7.83 21.83 27.29
CA PRO A 202 -6.93 22.88 27.74
C PRO A 202 -5.70 23.00 26.83
N LEU A 203 -5.25 24.22 26.53
CA LEU A 203 -4.13 24.46 25.60
C LEU A 203 -2.88 23.65 25.92
N LYS A 204 -2.52 23.52 27.21
CA LYS A 204 -1.37 22.71 27.66
C LYS A 204 -1.50 21.23 27.29
N VAL A 205 -2.68 20.65 27.48
CA VAL A 205 -2.98 19.26 27.13
C VAL A 205 -2.91 19.07 25.61
N THR A 206 -3.48 20.01 24.87
CA THR A 206 -3.49 19.97 23.41
C THR A 206 -2.08 20.07 22.84
N ILE A 207 -1.24 20.98 23.35
CA ILE A 207 0.17 21.09 22.96
C ILE A 207 0.89 19.77 23.25
N ALA A 208 0.72 19.20 24.45
CA ALA A 208 1.36 17.93 24.80
C ALA A 208 0.98 16.79 23.84
N ILE A 209 -0.31 16.63 23.52
CA ILE A 209 -0.80 15.60 22.59
C ILE A 209 -0.25 15.83 21.18
N VAL A 210 -0.31 17.06 20.67
CA VAL A 210 0.17 17.38 19.31
C VAL A 210 1.69 17.21 19.20
N SER A 211 2.44 17.62 20.23
CA SER A 211 3.89 17.41 20.30
C SER A 211 4.25 15.93 20.35
N PHE A 212 3.53 15.13 21.15
CA PHE A 212 3.74 13.68 21.19
C PHE A 212 3.52 13.04 19.81
N ILE A 213 2.40 13.34 19.15
CA ILE A 213 2.10 12.85 17.81
C ILE A 213 3.19 13.29 16.83
N PHE A 214 3.61 14.55 16.89
CA PHE A 214 4.67 15.07 16.02
C PHE A 214 5.97 14.29 16.17
N PHE A 215 6.49 14.16 17.40
CA PHE A 215 7.76 13.47 17.62
C PHE A 215 7.65 12.00 17.27
N PHE A 216 6.54 11.34 17.62
CA PHE A 216 6.30 9.95 17.24
C PHE A 216 6.37 9.76 15.71
N PHE A 217 5.63 10.55 14.93
CA PHE A 217 5.66 10.45 13.46
C PHE A 217 7.01 10.90 12.88
N PHE A 218 7.66 11.91 13.46
CA PHE A 218 8.99 12.34 13.04
C PHE A 218 10.02 11.22 13.17
N PHE A 219 10.07 10.53 14.31
CA PHE A 219 10.94 9.38 14.51
C PHE A 219 10.59 8.23 13.57
N ARG A 220 9.29 7.95 13.37
CA ARG A 220 8.85 6.92 12.40
C ARG A 220 9.28 7.26 10.98
N THR A 221 9.20 8.51 10.55
CA THR A 221 9.70 8.96 9.24
C THR A 221 11.22 8.80 9.14
N MET A 222 11.96 9.16 10.18
CA MET A 222 13.43 9.01 10.20
C MET A 222 13.86 7.55 10.04
N VAL A 223 13.19 6.62 10.75
CA VAL A 223 13.42 5.17 10.58
C VAL A 223 13.05 4.73 9.17
N ARG A 224 11.87 5.15 8.68
CA ARG A 224 11.38 4.76 7.36
C ARG A 224 12.28 5.25 6.21
N ASN A 225 12.92 6.40 6.36
CA ASN A 225 13.88 6.91 5.38
C ASN A 225 15.12 6.01 5.23
N GLN A 226 15.44 5.17 6.23
CA GLN A 226 16.53 4.19 6.11
C GLN A 226 16.18 3.09 5.11
N ASP A 227 14.92 2.66 5.07
CA ASP A 227 14.45 1.62 4.14
C ASP A 227 14.59 2.09 2.69
N TYR A 228 14.30 3.36 2.42
CA TYR A 228 14.29 3.95 1.06
C TYR A 228 15.66 4.41 0.54
N LYS A 229 16.77 4.07 1.22
CA LYS A 229 18.11 4.48 0.77
C LYS A 229 18.50 3.88 -0.58
N ASN A 230 18.15 2.63 -0.83
CA ASN A 230 18.38 1.94 -2.09
C ASN A 230 17.39 0.77 -2.24
N GLU A 231 17.39 0.16 -3.43
CA GLU A 231 16.51 -0.98 -3.74
C GLU A 231 16.71 -2.15 -2.78
N PHE A 232 17.96 -2.45 -2.42
CA PHE A 232 18.28 -3.54 -1.51
C PHE A 232 17.66 -3.32 -0.12
N THR A 233 17.91 -2.17 0.51
CA THR A 233 17.36 -1.86 1.84
C THR A 233 15.84 -1.83 1.82
N LEU A 234 15.24 -1.37 0.72
CA LEU A 234 13.79 -1.30 0.57
C LEU A 234 13.16 -2.70 0.53
N TYR A 235 13.69 -3.58 -0.32
CA TYR A 235 13.16 -4.94 -0.44
C TYR A 235 13.47 -5.78 0.79
N TYR A 236 14.67 -5.62 1.37
CA TYR A 236 15.04 -6.28 2.62
C TYR A 236 14.14 -5.87 3.79
N ALA A 237 13.90 -4.57 3.99
CA ALA A 237 12.97 -4.11 5.02
C ALA A 237 11.56 -4.67 4.78
N ASN A 238 11.14 -4.80 3.52
CA ASN A 238 9.85 -5.38 3.18
C ASN A 238 9.76 -6.89 3.46
N THR A 239 10.81 -7.69 3.19
CA THR A 239 10.79 -9.13 3.51
C THR A 239 10.80 -9.36 5.02
N VAL A 240 11.48 -8.51 5.78
CA VAL A 240 11.47 -8.56 7.26
C VAL A 240 10.07 -8.21 7.80
N ALA A 241 9.44 -7.17 7.26
CA ALA A 241 8.09 -6.80 7.68
C ALA A 241 7.06 -7.83 7.20
N PHE A 242 7.13 -8.26 5.95
CA PHE A 242 6.13 -9.11 5.29
C PHE A 242 6.80 -10.33 4.65
N PRO A 243 7.22 -11.34 5.45
CA PRO A 243 7.92 -12.52 4.93
C PRO A 243 7.05 -13.42 4.05
N GLY A 244 5.73 -13.22 4.03
CA GLY A 244 4.81 -13.93 3.14
C GLY A 244 4.69 -13.33 1.74
N THR A 245 5.41 -12.25 1.41
CA THR A 245 5.30 -11.59 0.10
C THR A 245 6.28 -12.16 -0.91
N TYR A 246 5.79 -13.02 -1.82
CA TYR A 246 6.63 -13.60 -2.87
C TYR A 246 7.31 -12.54 -3.76
N MET A 247 6.62 -11.43 -4.09
CA MET A 247 7.18 -10.33 -4.89
C MET A 247 8.38 -9.66 -4.21
N SER A 248 8.38 -9.55 -2.88
CA SER A 248 9.47 -8.93 -2.13
C SER A 248 10.69 -9.82 -2.09
N HIS A 249 10.50 -11.13 -1.90
CA HIS A 249 11.57 -12.10 -2.04
C HIS A 249 12.15 -12.08 -3.46
N ASN A 250 11.32 -11.97 -4.50
CA ASN A 250 11.79 -11.90 -5.88
C ASN A 250 12.62 -10.63 -6.14
N SER A 251 12.14 -9.50 -5.63
CA SER A 251 12.82 -8.22 -5.80
C SER A 251 14.12 -8.17 -5.00
N LEU A 252 14.14 -8.75 -3.79
CA LEU A 252 15.36 -8.90 -2.98
C LEU A 252 16.36 -9.84 -3.64
N GLY A 253 15.91 -10.95 -4.24
CA GLY A 253 16.76 -11.84 -5.03
C GLY A 253 17.39 -11.13 -6.23
N GLY A 254 16.61 -10.31 -6.94
CA GLY A 254 17.13 -9.44 -8.01
C GLY A 254 18.19 -8.46 -7.50
N ALA A 255 17.95 -7.82 -6.35
CA ALA A 255 18.92 -6.94 -5.74
C ALA A 255 20.22 -7.67 -5.34
N TYR A 256 20.14 -8.88 -4.79
CA TYR A 256 21.32 -9.71 -4.51
C TYR A 256 22.07 -10.11 -5.79
N ALA A 257 21.36 -10.47 -6.85
CA ALA A 257 21.96 -10.81 -8.14
C ALA A 257 22.71 -9.62 -8.76
N ASN A 258 22.13 -8.42 -8.70
CA ASN A 258 22.79 -7.19 -9.15
C ASN A 258 24.06 -6.84 -8.35
N LEU A 259 24.14 -7.30 -7.10
CA LEU A 259 25.33 -7.17 -6.25
C LEU A 259 26.35 -8.31 -6.45
N GLY A 260 26.12 -9.23 -7.39
CA GLY A 260 26.96 -10.41 -7.63
C GLY A 260 26.84 -11.50 -6.56
N LYS A 261 25.91 -11.37 -5.61
CA LYS A 261 25.70 -12.34 -4.52
C LYS A 261 24.73 -13.43 -4.97
N HIS A 262 25.15 -14.23 -5.95
CA HIS A 262 24.27 -15.18 -6.64
C HIS A 262 23.73 -16.29 -5.72
N ASP A 263 24.49 -16.76 -4.73
CA ASP A 263 23.97 -17.76 -3.78
C ASP A 263 22.78 -17.22 -2.96
N LEU A 264 22.90 -16.00 -2.43
CA LEU A 264 21.82 -15.33 -1.70
C LEU A 264 20.63 -15.03 -2.61
N ALA A 265 20.88 -14.65 -3.86
CA ALA A 265 19.82 -14.45 -4.84
C ALA A 265 19.03 -15.74 -5.08
N ALA A 266 19.72 -16.88 -5.23
CA ALA A 266 19.10 -18.19 -5.42
C ALA A 266 18.22 -18.58 -4.21
N GLU A 267 18.66 -18.31 -2.98
CA GLU A 267 17.84 -18.54 -1.78
C GLU A 267 16.53 -17.73 -1.80
N GLU A 268 16.60 -16.45 -2.14
CA GLU A 268 15.41 -15.60 -2.18
C GLU A 268 14.46 -16.00 -3.33
N PHE A 269 14.97 -16.37 -4.50
CA PHE A 269 14.12 -16.90 -5.58
C PHE A 269 13.47 -18.24 -5.22
N LYS A 270 14.17 -19.12 -4.50
CA LYS A 270 13.57 -20.36 -3.96
C LYS A 270 12.45 -20.05 -2.97
N ARG A 271 12.61 -19.05 -2.10
CA ARG A 271 11.52 -18.58 -1.21
C ARG A 271 10.34 -18.04 -2.01
N THR A 272 10.57 -17.28 -3.09
CA THR A 272 9.50 -16.84 -3.98
C THR A 272 8.74 -18.02 -4.57
N ILE A 273 9.43 -19.06 -5.05
CA ILE A 273 8.81 -20.27 -5.60
C ILE A 273 8.00 -21.00 -4.51
N ALA A 274 8.51 -21.09 -3.29
CA ALA A 274 7.79 -21.71 -2.18
C ALA A 274 6.50 -20.95 -1.81
N LEU A 275 6.52 -19.61 -1.90
CA LEU A 275 5.36 -18.77 -1.63
C LEU A 275 4.36 -18.70 -2.80
N ASN A 276 4.84 -18.77 -4.04
CA ASN A 276 4.00 -18.81 -5.24
C ASN A 276 4.63 -19.72 -6.33
N PRO A 277 4.26 -21.02 -6.34
CA PRO A 277 4.79 -21.99 -7.30
C PRO A 277 4.41 -21.73 -8.76
N SER A 278 3.43 -20.85 -9.03
CA SER A 278 2.95 -20.49 -10.37
C SER A 278 3.57 -19.18 -10.89
N TYR A 279 4.50 -18.58 -10.15
CA TYR A 279 5.17 -17.36 -10.58
C TYR A 279 6.36 -17.65 -11.49
N ALA A 280 6.13 -17.71 -12.81
CA ALA A 280 7.14 -18.01 -13.83
C ALA A 280 8.40 -17.13 -13.73
N GLY A 281 8.25 -15.86 -13.32
CA GLY A 281 9.36 -14.92 -13.14
C GLY A 281 10.42 -15.40 -12.15
N ALA A 282 10.05 -16.10 -11.08
CA ALA A 282 11.01 -16.61 -10.10
C ALA A 282 11.86 -17.76 -10.64
N TYR A 283 11.25 -18.68 -11.40
CA TYR A 283 12.00 -19.76 -12.06
C TYR A 283 12.98 -19.21 -13.10
N TYR A 284 12.54 -18.23 -13.90
CA TYR A 284 13.43 -17.53 -14.84
C TYR A 284 14.61 -16.84 -14.13
N ASN A 285 14.34 -16.13 -13.04
CA ASN A 285 15.39 -15.46 -12.28
C ASN A 285 16.36 -16.43 -11.58
N LEU A 286 15.83 -17.53 -11.04
CA LEU A 286 16.65 -18.60 -10.46
C LEU A 286 17.52 -19.27 -11.53
N ALA A 287 16.98 -19.51 -12.72
CA ALA A 287 17.73 -20.05 -13.86
C ALA A 287 18.88 -19.12 -14.27
N ASN A 288 18.62 -17.82 -14.45
CA ASN A 288 19.68 -16.83 -14.71
C ASN A 288 20.75 -16.82 -13.61
N THR A 289 20.33 -16.97 -12.35
CA THR A 289 21.25 -17.02 -11.20
C THR A 289 22.13 -18.26 -11.26
N TYR A 290 21.58 -19.42 -11.64
CA TYR A 290 22.35 -20.63 -11.83
C TYR A 290 23.29 -20.59 -13.03
N VAL A 291 22.92 -19.92 -14.12
CA VAL A 291 23.85 -19.63 -15.23
C VAL A 291 25.05 -18.84 -14.71
N ALA A 292 24.82 -17.80 -13.90
CA ALA A 292 25.90 -17.00 -13.30
C ALA A 292 26.79 -17.80 -12.34
N LEU A 293 26.24 -18.84 -11.70
CA LEU A 293 26.97 -19.78 -10.84
C LEU A 293 27.64 -20.94 -11.61
N GLY A 294 27.49 -21.01 -12.93
CA GLY A 294 27.98 -22.13 -13.76
C GLY A 294 27.20 -23.44 -13.62
N ARG A 295 26.05 -23.42 -12.95
CA ARG A 295 25.18 -24.58 -12.67
C ARG A 295 24.17 -24.76 -13.81
N LEU A 296 24.67 -25.12 -14.98
CA LEU A 296 23.91 -25.08 -16.25
C LEU A 296 22.75 -26.09 -16.31
N ASP A 297 22.89 -27.25 -15.68
CA ASP A 297 21.81 -28.26 -15.64
C ASP A 297 20.61 -27.77 -14.82
N GLU A 298 20.85 -27.18 -13.65
CA GLU A 298 19.78 -26.60 -12.84
C GLU A 298 19.14 -25.37 -13.51
N ALA A 299 19.95 -24.56 -14.21
CA ALA A 299 19.41 -23.48 -15.02
C ALA A 299 18.46 -23.98 -16.11
N TYR A 300 18.80 -25.09 -16.77
CA TYR A 300 17.99 -25.71 -17.81
C TYR A 300 16.61 -26.14 -17.27
N GLU A 301 16.58 -26.87 -16.15
CA GLU A 301 15.32 -27.31 -15.52
C GLU A 301 14.42 -26.12 -15.15
N HIS A 302 15.00 -25.05 -14.60
CA HIS A 302 14.22 -23.89 -14.18
C HIS A 302 13.74 -23.02 -15.36
N TYR A 303 14.49 -22.90 -16.45
CA TYR A 303 13.98 -22.27 -17.67
C TYR A 303 12.82 -23.07 -18.27
N GLN A 304 12.93 -24.41 -18.34
CA GLN A 304 11.83 -25.26 -18.78
C GLN A 304 10.59 -25.07 -17.91
N LYS A 305 10.78 -25.00 -16.58
CA LYS A 305 9.67 -24.77 -15.66
C LYS A 305 9.02 -23.40 -15.87
N ALA A 306 9.82 -22.34 -16.05
CA ALA A 306 9.31 -21.00 -16.34
C ALA A 306 8.45 -20.97 -17.62
N LEU A 307 8.91 -21.61 -18.70
CA LEU A 307 8.19 -21.70 -19.97
C LEU A 307 6.97 -22.64 -19.92
N SER A 308 6.98 -23.67 -19.07
CA SER A 308 5.80 -24.51 -18.85
C SER A 308 4.66 -23.76 -18.16
N ILE A 309 4.99 -22.79 -17.31
CA ILE A 309 4.03 -21.94 -16.60
C ILE A 309 3.56 -20.79 -17.50
N ALA A 310 4.50 -20.16 -18.23
CA ALA A 310 4.23 -19.04 -19.13
C ALA A 310 4.90 -19.27 -20.49
N PRO A 311 4.22 -19.94 -21.43
CA PRO A 311 4.78 -20.25 -22.75
C PRO A 311 5.19 -19.03 -23.57
N GLU A 312 4.49 -17.90 -23.38
CA GLU A 312 4.74 -16.62 -24.06
C GLU A 312 5.82 -15.76 -23.36
N PHE A 313 6.60 -16.33 -22.44
CA PHE A 313 7.64 -15.57 -21.72
C PHE A 313 8.91 -15.40 -22.59
N ASP A 314 8.87 -14.42 -23.50
CA ASP A 314 9.92 -14.16 -24.48
C ASP A 314 11.35 -14.09 -23.92
N LEU A 315 11.54 -13.43 -22.77
CA LEU A 315 12.86 -13.32 -22.13
C LEU A 315 13.37 -14.69 -21.67
N ALA A 316 12.51 -15.51 -21.08
CA ALA A 316 12.88 -16.87 -20.69
C ALA A 316 13.20 -17.73 -21.91
N LYS A 317 12.43 -17.61 -22.99
CA LYS A 317 12.66 -18.34 -24.24
C LYS A 317 14.02 -18.00 -24.84
N LYS A 318 14.34 -16.71 -24.97
CA LYS A 318 15.63 -16.24 -25.52
C LYS A 318 16.83 -16.75 -24.71
N ASN A 319 16.77 -16.64 -23.38
CA ASN A 319 17.86 -17.08 -22.53
C ASN A 319 17.99 -18.61 -22.50
N PHE A 320 16.88 -19.33 -22.56
CA PHE A 320 16.87 -20.79 -22.66
C PHE A 320 17.50 -21.29 -23.96
N GLU A 321 17.12 -20.72 -25.10
CA GLU A 321 17.73 -21.04 -26.41
C GLU A 321 19.23 -20.73 -26.42
N ALA A 322 19.66 -19.65 -25.77
CA ALA A 322 21.07 -19.32 -25.63
C ALA A 322 21.84 -20.38 -24.80
N LEU A 323 21.25 -20.82 -23.68
CA LEU A 323 21.81 -21.90 -22.86
C LEU A 323 21.93 -23.21 -23.65
N GLU A 324 20.91 -23.58 -24.43
CA GLU A 324 20.93 -24.79 -25.25
C GLU A 324 22.04 -24.78 -26.30
N ARG A 325 22.24 -23.63 -26.98
CA ARG A 325 23.33 -23.47 -27.94
C ARG A 325 24.69 -23.63 -27.26
N PHE A 326 24.87 -23.02 -26.10
CA PHE A 326 26.11 -23.13 -25.32
C PHE A 326 26.40 -24.58 -24.89
N ARG A 327 25.40 -25.29 -24.36
CA ARG A 327 25.54 -26.70 -23.96
C ARG A 327 25.92 -27.61 -25.13
N LYS A 328 25.32 -27.41 -26.31
CA LYS A 328 25.68 -28.15 -27.53
C LYS A 328 27.13 -27.92 -27.95
N GLN A 329 27.64 -26.70 -27.80
CA GLN A 329 29.04 -26.39 -28.12
C GLN A 329 30.02 -27.05 -27.13
N GLN A 330 29.71 -27.07 -25.83
CA GLN A 330 30.54 -27.78 -24.84
C GLN A 330 30.56 -29.28 -25.08
N GLY A 331 29.40 -29.90 -25.33
CA GLY A 331 29.32 -31.34 -25.62
C GLY A 331 30.09 -31.73 -26.90
N ASN A 332 30.12 -30.85 -27.90
CA ASN A 332 30.94 -31.06 -29.10
C ASN A 332 32.44 -30.94 -28.80
N HIS A 333 32.87 -30.00 -27.96
CA HIS A 333 34.30 -29.85 -27.62
C HIS A 333 34.87 -30.99 -26.78
N GLU A 334 34.06 -31.64 -25.93
CA GLU A 334 34.47 -32.83 -25.20
C GLU A 334 34.55 -34.07 -26.11
N ALA A 335 33.71 -34.15 -27.15
CA ALA A 335 33.73 -35.24 -28.12
C ALA A 335 35.00 -35.27 -29.01
N PHE A 336 35.71 -34.14 -29.16
CA PHE A 336 36.93 -34.03 -29.96
C PHE A 336 38.23 -33.99 -29.12
N ARG A 337 38.18 -34.31 -27.82
CA ARG A 337 39.34 -34.33 -26.92
C ARG A 337 39.99 -35.72 -26.73
N PHE A 338 39.66 -36.69 -27.58
CA PHE A 338 40.23 -38.05 -27.55
C PHE A 338 41.37 -38.23 -28.55
#